data_AF-A0A970HU40-F1
#
_entry.id   AF-A0A970HU40-F1
#
_cell.length_a   1.000
_cell.length_b   1.000
_cell.length_c   1.000
_cell.angle_alpha   90.00
_cell.angle_beta   90.00
_cell.angle_gamma   90.00
#
_symmetry.space_group_name_H-M   'P 1'
#
loop_
_entity.id
_entity.type
_entity.pdbx_description
1 polymer ?
#
loop_
_entity_poly.entity_id
_entity_poly.type
_entity_poly.pdbx_seq_one_letter_code
_entity_poly.pdbx_strand_id
1 'polypeptide(L)'
;MKRRIAVLMIILAIAGAGVYALLGGRGDGRASEEAPITADEVRLQFVRPTIVGMLEGVRQWDLVADRMRERDGVVYLDGIAPGQLYREGEEYVAFTAETGIWTQERDTLELQGDVKVYHEGELLLATERLLWDGRTEVLTAPGPVVIYHDGYTIRAGRMTGYVKEDRLVFQENVEVASDRLVLRVPDELVYHVEDGSMSGLGAGILQFRAGGRTAEDEEEGNEA
;
A
#
# COMPACT_ATOMS: atom_id res chain seq x y z
N MET A 1 13.14 -12.94 -10.60
CA MET A 1 11.87 -13.65 -10.28
C MET A 1 11.30 -13.28 -8.91
N LYS A 2 12.09 -13.14 -7.83
CA LYS A 2 11.58 -12.83 -6.46
C LYS A 2 11.04 -11.40 -6.23
N ARG A 3 11.46 -10.42 -7.03
CA ARG A 3 11.09 -8.99 -6.88
C ARG A 3 9.75 -8.58 -7.50
N ARG A 4 9.18 -9.42 -8.38
CA ARG A 4 7.98 -9.11 -9.19
C ARG A 4 6.68 -9.10 -8.39
N ILE A 5 6.71 -9.70 -7.19
CA ILE A 5 5.52 -10.03 -6.39
C ILE A 5 5.28 -8.98 -5.26
N ALA A 6 6.18 -8.00 -5.10
CA ALA A 6 6.18 -7.05 -3.99
C ALA A 6 4.91 -6.22 -3.88
N VAL A 7 4.46 -5.63 -4.98
CA VAL A 7 3.36 -4.64 -4.99
C VAL A 7 2.00 -5.27 -4.63
N LEU A 8 1.75 -6.53 -4.98
CA LEU A 8 0.49 -7.22 -4.65
C LEU A 8 0.46 -7.85 -3.27
N MET A 9 1.61 -8.33 -2.78
CA MET A 9 1.66 -8.94 -1.45
C MET A 9 1.71 -7.92 -0.32
N ILE A 10 2.11 -6.67 -0.62
CA ILE A 10 1.80 -5.49 0.21
C ILE A 10 0.32 -5.44 0.53
N ILE A 11 -0.50 -5.75 -0.47
CA ILE A 11 -1.95 -5.63 -0.41
C ILE A 11 -2.56 -6.86 0.30
N LEU A 12 -2.00 -8.05 0.04
CA LEU A 12 -2.44 -9.31 0.65
C LEU A 12 -2.14 -9.40 2.16
N ALA A 13 -1.10 -8.73 2.65
CA ALA A 13 -0.82 -8.64 4.09
C ALA A 13 -1.72 -7.63 4.84
N ILE A 14 -2.33 -6.66 4.14
CA ILE A 14 -3.41 -5.83 4.72
C ILE A 14 -4.73 -6.62 4.76
N ALA A 15 -4.94 -7.55 3.81
CA ALA A 15 -6.12 -8.44 3.73
C ALA A 15 -6.34 -9.32 4.96
N GLY A 16 -5.26 -9.74 5.62
CA GLY A 16 -5.34 -10.58 6.81
C GLY A 16 -5.82 -9.86 8.08
N ALA A 17 -6.03 -8.53 8.04
CA ALA A 17 -6.30 -7.72 9.23
C ALA A 17 -7.72 -7.85 9.80
N GLY A 18 -8.64 -8.52 9.10
CA GLY A 18 -10.05 -8.59 9.51
C GLY A 18 -10.34 -9.41 10.78
N VAL A 19 -9.37 -10.12 11.35
CA VAL A 19 -9.68 -11.20 12.32
C VAL A 19 -8.77 -11.13 13.56
N TYR A 20 -9.34 -10.51 14.61
CA TYR A 20 -8.96 -10.55 16.03
C TYR A 20 -7.73 -9.75 16.48
N ALA A 21 -7.99 -8.53 16.94
CA ALA A 21 -7.16 -7.89 17.96
C ALA A 21 -8.01 -7.21 19.05
N LEU A 22 -8.86 -7.98 19.73
CA LEU A 22 -9.35 -7.67 21.09
C LEU A 22 -9.74 -8.98 21.82
N LEU A 23 -8.80 -9.92 21.95
CA LEU A 23 -8.90 -10.98 22.96
C LEU A 23 -7.77 -10.80 23.98
N GLY A 24 -8.03 -9.91 24.93
CA GLY A 24 -7.32 -9.79 26.19
C GLY A 24 -8.33 -9.55 27.31
N GLY A 25 -9.15 -10.55 27.64
CA GLY A 25 -10.15 -10.45 28.71
C GLY A 25 -10.93 -11.74 28.92
N ARG A 26 -10.27 -12.78 29.44
CA ARG A 26 -10.96 -13.93 30.06
C ARG A 26 -11.55 -13.45 31.39
N GLY A 27 -12.83 -13.03 31.37
CA GLY A 27 -13.60 -12.73 32.56
C GLY A 27 -14.58 -13.85 32.85
N ASP A 28 -14.28 -14.67 33.86
CA ASP A 28 -15.27 -15.55 34.46
C ASP A 28 -16.41 -14.71 35.07
N GLY A 29 -17.63 -15.27 35.00
CA GLY A 29 -18.91 -14.59 35.13
C GLY A 29 -19.11 -13.63 36.31
N ARG A 30 -19.79 -12.51 36.00
CA ARG A 30 -20.96 -12.01 36.73
C ARG A 30 -21.68 -10.97 35.86
N ALA A 31 -22.97 -11.18 35.62
CA ALA A 31 -23.86 -10.17 35.08
C ALA A 31 -23.81 -8.95 36.02
N SER A 32 -23.28 -7.83 35.50
CA SER A 32 -23.32 -6.54 36.17
C SER A 32 -24.20 -5.63 35.34
N GLU A 33 -25.27 -5.18 35.98
CA GLU A 33 -26.30 -4.26 35.51
C GLU A 33 -25.69 -3.10 34.71
N GLU A 34 -26.09 -2.98 33.43
CA GLU A 34 -25.65 -1.90 32.54
C GLU A 34 -26.19 -0.57 33.05
N ALA A 35 -25.29 0.28 33.55
CA ALA A 35 -25.58 1.69 33.77
C ALA A 35 -25.78 2.41 32.41
N PRO A 36 -26.67 3.42 32.33
CA PRO A 36 -26.96 4.10 31.08
C PRO A 36 -25.74 4.89 30.60
N ILE A 37 -25.25 4.55 29.41
CA ILE A 37 -24.15 5.23 28.71
C ILE A 37 -24.66 6.61 28.28
N THR A 38 -24.12 7.68 28.87
CA THR A 38 -24.42 9.06 28.46
C THR A 38 -23.48 9.48 27.32
N ALA A 39 -24.03 10.18 26.34
CA ALA A 39 -23.39 10.48 25.07
C ALA A 39 -22.35 11.61 25.16
N ASP A 40 -21.05 11.25 25.18
CA ASP A 40 -19.97 11.99 24.46
C ASP A 40 -18.60 11.26 24.38
N GLU A 41 -18.54 9.95 24.67
CA GLU A 41 -17.30 9.35 25.18
C GLU A 41 -16.54 8.52 24.12
N VAL A 42 -15.32 8.96 23.77
CA VAL A 42 -14.28 8.07 23.24
C VAL A 42 -14.18 6.88 24.20
N ARG A 43 -14.51 5.68 23.73
CA ARG A 43 -14.57 4.49 24.59
C ARG A 43 -13.19 4.07 25.07
N LEU A 44 -12.17 4.29 24.24
CA LEU A 44 -10.81 3.84 24.47
C LEU A 44 -9.81 4.84 23.88
N GLN A 45 -8.80 5.22 24.66
CA GLN A 45 -7.71 6.06 24.20
C GLN A 45 -6.37 5.52 24.72
N PHE A 46 -5.40 5.39 23.81
CA PHE A 46 -4.03 5.04 24.15
C PHE A 46 -3.04 6.08 23.63
N VAL A 47 -1.91 6.18 24.33
CA VAL A 47 -0.77 7.01 23.95
C VAL A 47 0.40 6.08 23.65
N ARG A 48 0.99 6.24 22.47
CA ARG A 48 2.08 5.39 21.95
C ARG A 48 1.82 3.86 21.98
N PRO A 49 0.61 3.37 21.64
CA PRO A 49 0.40 1.92 21.54
C PRO A 49 1.21 1.29 20.40
N THR A 50 1.60 0.04 20.62
CA THR A 50 1.95 -0.89 19.53
C THR A 50 0.68 -1.62 19.12
N ILE A 51 0.30 -1.51 17.85
CA ILE A 51 -0.85 -2.21 17.28
C ILE A 51 -0.34 -3.34 16.41
N VAL A 52 -0.91 -4.53 16.56
CA VAL A 52 -0.53 -5.74 15.83
C VAL A 52 -1.78 -6.34 15.19
N GLY A 53 -1.73 -6.53 13.87
CA GLY A 53 -2.74 -7.25 13.11
C GLY A 53 -2.39 -8.72 13.00
N MET A 54 -3.37 -9.59 13.27
CA MET A 54 -3.22 -11.04 13.22
C MET A 54 -4.20 -11.62 12.21
N LEU A 55 -3.82 -12.69 11.52
CA LEU A 55 -4.68 -13.55 10.71
C LEU A 55 -4.44 -14.99 11.14
N GLU A 56 -5.48 -15.69 11.58
CA GLU A 56 -5.40 -17.09 12.02
C GLU A 56 -4.26 -17.35 13.04
N GLY A 57 -4.00 -16.37 13.91
CA GLY A 57 -2.92 -16.44 14.91
C GLY A 57 -1.52 -16.10 14.40
N VAL A 58 -1.37 -15.73 13.12
CA VAL A 58 -0.12 -15.29 12.50
C VAL A 58 -0.10 -13.77 12.35
N ARG A 59 0.96 -13.11 12.82
CA ARG A 59 1.16 -11.67 12.65
C ARG A 59 1.22 -11.32 11.18
N GLN A 60 0.37 -10.38 10.76
CA GLN A 60 0.32 -9.85 9.40
C GLN A 60 0.96 -8.49 9.31
N TRP A 61 0.84 -7.68 10.36
CA TRP A 61 1.44 -6.36 10.40
C TRP A 61 1.56 -5.85 11.83
N ASP A 62 2.39 -4.83 12.01
CA ASP A 62 2.39 -4.00 13.21
C ASP A 62 2.76 -2.56 12.90
N LEU A 63 2.38 -1.67 13.80
CA LEU A 63 2.80 -0.28 13.79
C LEU A 63 2.79 0.30 15.20
N VAL A 64 3.46 1.43 15.36
CA VAL A 64 3.32 2.29 16.54
C VAL A 64 2.63 3.57 16.11
N ALA A 65 1.67 4.05 16.89
CA ALA A 65 1.02 5.34 16.66
C ALA A 65 1.19 6.22 17.89
N ASP A 66 1.33 7.53 17.75
CA ASP A 66 1.37 8.45 18.89
C ASP A 66 0.08 8.43 19.70
N ARG A 67 -1.05 8.27 19.00
CA ARG A 67 -2.37 8.21 19.62
C ARG A 67 -3.28 7.22 18.91
N MET A 68 -4.02 6.45 19.68
CA MET A 68 -5.13 5.62 19.21
C MET A 68 -6.41 6.02 19.92
N ARG A 69 -7.51 6.16 19.18
CA ARG A 69 -8.85 6.41 19.69
C ARG A 69 -9.83 5.43 19.07
N GLU A 70 -10.68 4.81 19.88
CA GLU A 70 -11.78 3.98 19.40
C GLU A 70 -13.11 4.67 19.68
N ARG A 71 -13.94 4.77 18.64
CA ARG A 71 -15.31 5.26 18.74
C ARG A 71 -16.20 4.50 17.77
N ASP A 72 -17.29 3.95 18.29
CA ASP A 72 -18.36 3.32 17.50
C ASP A 72 -17.83 2.25 16.52
N GLY A 73 -16.86 1.43 16.96
CA GLY A 73 -16.24 0.38 16.13
C GLY A 73 -15.25 0.88 15.07
N VAL A 74 -14.90 2.17 15.12
CA VAL A 74 -13.88 2.79 14.27
C VAL A 74 -12.66 3.16 15.11
N VAL A 75 -11.49 2.70 14.67
CA VAL A 75 -10.20 3.01 15.27
C VAL A 75 -9.53 4.12 14.47
N TYR A 76 -9.14 5.18 15.16
CA TYR A 76 -8.41 6.32 14.61
C TYR A 76 -6.98 6.31 15.17
N LEU A 77 -6.01 6.43 14.27
CA LEU A 77 -4.58 6.44 14.55
C LEU A 77 -3.99 7.76 14.11
N ASP A 78 -3.28 8.44 15.00
CA ASP A 78 -2.57 9.69 14.71
C ASP A 78 -1.08 9.51 15.01
N GLY A 79 -0.21 10.05 14.14
CA GLY A 79 1.24 9.99 14.31
C GLY A 79 1.78 8.58 14.13
N ILE A 80 1.49 7.95 12.99
CA ILE A 80 1.93 6.60 12.69
C ILE A 80 3.44 6.60 12.42
N ALA A 81 4.18 5.90 13.28
CA ALA A 81 5.57 5.56 13.01
C ALA A 81 5.65 4.51 11.88
N PRO A 82 6.82 4.32 11.25
CA PRO A 82 6.97 3.28 10.23
C PRO A 82 6.45 1.93 10.71
N GLY A 83 5.47 1.39 9.98
CA GLY A 83 4.88 0.08 10.24
C GLY A 83 5.51 -1.00 9.38
N GLN A 84 5.30 -2.24 9.76
CA GLN A 84 5.86 -3.42 9.11
C GLN A 84 4.75 -4.41 8.77
N LEU A 85 4.74 -4.92 7.54
CA LEU A 85 3.92 -6.03 7.12
C LEU A 85 4.78 -7.28 7.01
N TYR A 86 4.19 -8.42 7.37
CA TYR A 86 4.83 -9.72 7.39
C TYR A 86 4.18 -10.63 6.36
N ARG A 87 4.99 -11.51 5.79
CA ARG A 87 4.57 -12.56 4.89
C ARG A 87 5.19 -13.87 5.36
N GLU A 88 4.36 -14.90 5.55
CA GLU A 88 4.83 -16.21 5.99
C GLU A 88 5.66 -16.13 7.29
N GLY A 89 5.37 -15.13 8.14
CA GLY A 89 6.08 -14.84 9.39
C GLY A 89 7.32 -13.95 9.27
N GLU A 90 7.75 -13.61 8.06
CA GLU A 90 8.96 -12.81 7.81
C GLU A 90 8.62 -11.36 7.44
N GLU A 91 9.51 -10.43 7.78
CA GLU A 91 9.38 -9.02 7.37
C GLU A 91 9.37 -8.91 5.84
N TYR A 92 8.33 -8.29 5.31
CA TYR A 92 8.12 -8.22 3.88
C TYR A 92 8.25 -6.81 3.33
N VAL A 93 7.46 -5.88 3.88
CA VAL A 93 7.37 -4.50 3.41
C VAL A 93 7.10 -3.56 4.58
N ALA A 94 7.76 -2.42 4.54
CA ALA A 94 7.55 -1.35 5.51
C ALA A 94 6.67 -0.26 4.89
N PHE A 95 5.94 0.48 5.72
CA PHE A 95 5.15 1.62 5.26
C PHE A 95 5.21 2.78 6.23
N THR A 96 4.92 3.97 5.73
CA THR A 96 4.72 5.19 6.53
C THR A 96 3.41 5.85 6.15
N ALA A 97 2.78 6.51 7.11
CA ALA A 97 1.61 7.37 6.93
C ALA A 97 1.56 8.35 8.11
N GLU A 98 0.82 9.45 8.01
CA GLU A 98 0.59 10.35 9.15
C GLU A 98 -0.56 9.88 10.03
N THR A 99 -1.64 9.42 9.40
CA THR A 99 -2.86 9.00 10.08
C THR A 99 -3.45 7.74 9.47
N GLY A 100 -4.29 7.05 10.24
CA GLY A 100 -4.97 5.86 9.79
C GLY A 100 -6.37 5.70 10.41
N ILE A 101 -7.29 5.15 9.62
CA ILE A 101 -8.65 4.83 10.06
C ILE A 101 -8.90 3.36 9.75
N TRP A 102 -9.22 2.58 10.77
CA TRP A 102 -9.60 1.19 10.61
C TRP A 102 -11.04 0.99 11.08
N THR A 103 -11.85 0.38 10.21
CA THR A 103 -13.23 0.00 10.54
C THR A 103 -13.32 -1.51 10.50
N GLN A 104 -13.33 -2.14 11.68
CA GLN A 104 -13.33 -3.60 11.80
C GLN A 104 -14.57 -4.24 11.17
N GLU A 105 -15.76 -3.68 11.37
CA GLU A 105 -17.01 -4.21 10.83
C GLU A 105 -17.03 -4.26 9.29
N ARG A 106 -16.37 -3.26 8.67
CA ARG A 106 -16.29 -3.15 7.21
C ARG A 106 -15.05 -3.84 6.65
N ASP A 107 -14.12 -4.25 7.51
CA ASP A 107 -12.80 -4.75 7.15
C ASP A 107 -12.06 -3.80 6.19
N THR A 108 -12.08 -2.51 6.53
CA THR A 108 -11.46 -1.46 5.72
C THR A 108 -10.36 -0.75 6.49
N LEU A 109 -9.22 -0.51 5.85
CA LEU A 109 -8.13 0.32 6.36
C LEU A 109 -7.93 1.51 5.43
N GLU A 110 -7.74 2.68 6.01
CA GLU A 110 -7.37 3.89 5.30
C GLU A 110 -6.12 4.49 5.91
N LEU A 111 -5.15 4.85 5.07
CA LEU A 111 -3.92 5.55 5.43
C LEU A 111 -3.88 6.89 4.70
N GLN A 112 -3.42 7.94 5.39
CA GLN A 112 -3.35 9.30 4.84
C GLN A 112 -2.09 10.05 5.32
N GLY A 113 -1.66 11.02 4.50
CA GLY A 113 -0.55 11.93 4.76
C GLY A 113 0.78 11.28 4.40
N ASP A 114 1.27 11.58 3.18
CA ASP A 114 2.54 11.08 2.63
C ASP A 114 2.74 9.56 2.81
N VAL A 115 1.76 8.79 2.33
CA VAL A 115 1.79 7.33 2.40
C VAL A 115 2.88 6.80 1.48
N LYS A 116 3.85 6.11 2.08
CA LYS A 116 4.95 5.47 1.36
C LYS A 116 5.05 4.01 1.74
N VAL A 117 5.40 3.19 0.76
CA VAL A 117 5.62 1.76 0.95
C VAL A 117 7.00 1.39 0.43
N TYR A 118 7.73 0.61 1.22
CA TYR A 118 9.10 0.20 0.97
C TYR A 118 9.22 -1.32 0.96
N HIS A 119 10.06 -1.84 0.07
CA HIS A 119 10.43 -3.26 0.03
C HIS A 119 11.94 -3.37 -0.08
N GLU A 120 12.56 -4.17 0.80
CA GLU A 120 14.03 -4.27 0.89
C GLU A 120 14.72 -2.89 1.04
N GLY A 121 14.03 -1.90 1.64
CA GLY A 121 14.51 -0.52 1.78
C GLY A 121 14.32 0.38 0.55
N GLU A 122 13.87 -0.16 -0.58
CA GLU A 122 13.57 0.61 -1.79
C GLU A 122 12.11 1.10 -1.75
N LEU A 123 11.89 2.38 -2.06
CA LEU A 123 10.55 2.96 -2.18
C LEU A 123 9.83 2.33 -3.37
N LEU A 124 8.68 1.69 -3.14
CA LEU A 124 7.87 1.06 -4.16
C LEU A 124 6.65 1.89 -4.56
N LEU A 125 6.02 2.55 -3.60
CA LEU A 125 4.78 3.29 -3.80
C LEU A 125 4.83 4.56 -2.97
N ALA A 126 4.38 5.67 -3.56
CA ALA A 126 4.12 6.93 -2.87
C ALA A 126 2.76 7.50 -3.30
N THR A 127 1.94 7.92 -2.34
CA THR A 127 0.64 8.57 -2.56
C THR A 127 0.21 9.36 -1.32
N GLU A 128 -0.79 10.23 -1.44
CA GLU A 128 -1.35 10.95 -0.30
C GLU A 128 -2.34 10.12 0.52
N ARG A 129 -3.00 9.15 -0.12
CA ARG A 129 -4.06 8.36 0.50
C ARG A 129 -4.11 6.96 -0.08
N LEU A 130 -4.26 5.98 0.80
CA LEU A 130 -4.40 4.58 0.44
C LEU A 130 -5.57 3.95 1.17
N LEU A 131 -6.47 3.31 0.44
CA LEU A 131 -7.64 2.62 0.96
C LEU A 131 -7.52 1.14 0.66
N TRP A 132 -7.82 0.34 1.66
CA TRP A 132 -7.89 -1.11 1.58
C TRP A 132 -9.29 -1.57 1.95
N ASP A 133 -9.87 -2.44 1.13
CA ASP A 133 -11.07 -3.22 1.43
C ASP A 133 -10.70 -4.70 1.48
N GLY A 134 -10.69 -5.27 2.69
CA GLY A 134 -10.34 -6.67 2.93
C GLY A 134 -11.39 -7.67 2.46
N ARG A 135 -12.64 -7.24 2.25
CA ARG A 135 -13.72 -8.11 1.78
C ARG A 135 -13.63 -8.33 0.28
N THR A 136 -13.35 -7.26 -0.46
CA THR A 136 -13.19 -7.32 -1.91
C THR A 136 -11.75 -7.58 -2.33
N GLU A 137 -10.81 -7.43 -1.39
CA GLU A 137 -9.37 -7.46 -1.62
C GLU A 137 -8.92 -6.44 -2.66
N VAL A 138 -9.39 -5.19 -2.51
CA VAL A 138 -9.11 -4.08 -3.42
C VAL A 138 -8.34 -2.97 -2.69
N LEU A 139 -7.20 -2.59 -3.28
CA LEU A 139 -6.42 -1.42 -2.86
C LEU A 139 -6.73 -0.25 -3.78
N THR A 140 -7.01 0.92 -3.23
CA THR A 140 -7.27 2.13 -4.00
C THR A 140 -6.38 3.28 -3.53
N ALA A 141 -5.64 3.87 -4.47
CA ALA A 141 -5.06 5.20 -4.32
C ALA A 141 -5.94 6.17 -5.14
N PRO A 142 -6.86 6.92 -4.50
CA PRO A 142 -7.85 7.74 -5.21
C PRO A 142 -7.27 9.06 -5.72
N GLY A 143 -6.01 9.34 -5.39
CA GLY A 143 -5.29 10.53 -5.84
C GLY A 143 -3.92 10.15 -6.42
N PRO A 144 -3.08 11.17 -6.71
CA PRO A 144 -1.82 10.97 -7.38
C PRO A 144 -0.97 9.87 -6.74
N VAL A 145 -0.43 9.01 -7.58
CA VAL A 145 0.32 7.83 -7.16
C VAL A 145 1.55 7.66 -8.04
N VAL A 146 2.66 7.30 -7.40
CA VAL A 146 3.90 6.96 -8.07
C VAL A 146 4.32 5.56 -7.64
N ILE A 147 4.55 4.69 -8.62
CA ILE A 147 5.09 3.34 -8.43
C ILE A 147 6.50 3.28 -9.01
N TYR A 148 7.41 2.66 -8.27
CA TYR A 148 8.77 2.37 -8.70
C TYR A 148 8.93 0.85 -8.79
N HIS A 149 9.20 0.33 -9.98
CA HIS A 149 9.31 -1.11 -10.19
C HIS A 149 10.17 -1.46 -11.41
N ASP A 150 11.11 -2.41 -11.26
CA ASP A 150 11.91 -2.98 -12.35
C ASP A 150 12.55 -1.94 -13.32
N GLY A 151 13.00 -0.80 -12.77
CA GLY A 151 13.62 0.28 -13.55
C GLY A 151 12.62 1.22 -14.26
N TYR A 152 11.32 1.01 -14.02
CA TYR A 152 10.25 1.88 -14.47
C TYR A 152 9.72 2.73 -13.31
N THR A 153 9.27 3.92 -13.65
CA THR A 153 8.43 4.75 -12.80
C THR A 153 7.08 4.93 -13.47
N ILE A 154 6.01 4.53 -12.79
CA ILE A 154 4.63 4.72 -13.24
C ILE A 154 4.04 5.87 -12.43
N ARG A 155 3.51 6.89 -13.09
CA ARG A 155 2.75 7.98 -12.49
C ARG A 155 1.33 7.95 -13.00
N ALA A 156 0.36 8.14 -12.12
CA ALA A 156 -1.05 8.22 -12.47
C ALA A 156 -1.80 9.12 -11.50
N GLY A 157 -2.95 9.63 -11.93
CA GLY A 157 -3.87 10.42 -11.08
C GLY A 157 -4.63 9.54 -10.08
N ARG A 158 -4.81 8.25 -10.39
CA ARG A 158 -5.35 7.25 -9.45
C ARG A 158 -4.89 5.83 -9.81
N MET A 159 -4.97 4.93 -8.85
CA MET A 159 -4.69 3.50 -9.03
C MET A 159 -5.67 2.64 -8.26
N THR A 160 -6.08 1.53 -8.88
CA THR A 160 -6.80 0.44 -8.22
C THR A 160 -6.03 -0.86 -8.41
N GLY A 161 -5.66 -1.51 -7.31
CA GLY A 161 -5.08 -2.84 -7.29
C GLY A 161 -6.12 -3.88 -6.94
N TYR A 162 -6.27 -4.89 -7.80
CA TYR A 162 -7.16 -6.03 -7.57
C TYR A 162 -6.32 -7.25 -7.22
N VAL A 163 -6.32 -7.65 -5.96
CA VAL A 163 -5.41 -8.69 -5.47
C VAL A 163 -5.74 -10.05 -6.07
N LYS A 164 -7.02 -10.42 -6.08
CA LYS A 164 -7.49 -11.72 -6.58
C LYS A 164 -7.20 -11.94 -8.06
N GLU A 165 -7.00 -10.85 -8.81
CA GLU A 165 -6.80 -10.87 -10.26
C GLU A 165 -5.36 -10.55 -10.66
N ASP A 166 -4.46 -10.40 -9.68
CA ASP A 166 -3.06 -10.05 -9.88
C ASP A 166 -2.83 -8.89 -10.87
N ARG A 167 -3.62 -7.81 -10.74
CA ARG A 167 -3.55 -6.65 -11.64
C ARG A 167 -3.62 -5.31 -10.93
N LEU A 168 -2.94 -4.32 -11.51
CA LEU A 168 -3.05 -2.91 -11.16
C LEU A 168 -3.64 -2.15 -12.34
N VAL A 169 -4.61 -1.28 -12.06
CA VAL A 169 -5.24 -0.40 -13.03
C VAL A 169 -4.86 1.03 -12.67
N PHE A 170 -4.14 1.69 -13.56
CA PHE A 170 -3.74 3.09 -13.47
C PHE A 170 -4.60 3.93 -14.37
N GLN A 171 -5.09 5.05 -13.87
CA GLN A 171 -6.00 5.92 -14.61
C GLN A 171 -5.61 7.38 -14.41
N GLU A 172 -6.01 8.20 -15.38
CA GLU A 172 -5.80 9.65 -15.43
C GLU A 172 -4.32 10.04 -15.58
N ASN A 173 -3.94 10.47 -16.79
CA ASN A 173 -2.59 10.98 -17.09
C ASN A 173 -1.49 9.96 -16.74
N VAL A 174 -1.64 8.73 -17.23
CA VAL A 174 -0.68 7.67 -16.95
C VAL A 174 0.62 7.92 -17.71
N GLU A 175 1.73 7.99 -16.98
CA GLU A 175 3.08 8.06 -17.55
C GLU A 175 3.91 6.88 -17.04
N VAL A 176 4.47 6.11 -17.96
CA VAL A 176 5.46 5.06 -17.67
C VAL A 176 6.80 5.53 -18.22
N ALA A 177 7.77 5.73 -17.34
CA ALA A 177 9.11 6.20 -17.72
C ALA A 177 10.18 5.19 -17.32
N SER A 178 11.14 4.94 -18.20
CA SER A 178 12.40 4.26 -17.90
C SER A 178 13.59 5.14 -18.30
N ASP A 179 14.80 4.58 -18.29
CA ASP A 179 16.00 5.19 -18.88
C ASP A 179 15.86 5.45 -20.38
N ARG A 180 15.20 4.53 -21.11
CA ARG A 180 15.14 4.47 -22.58
C ARG A 180 13.86 4.99 -23.18
N LEU A 181 12.76 4.97 -22.45
CA LEU A 181 11.46 5.31 -23.01
C LEU A 181 10.59 6.11 -22.04
N VAL A 182 9.66 6.86 -22.62
CA VAL A 182 8.50 7.40 -21.93
C VAL A 182 7.26 7.06 -22.72
N LEU A 183 6.35 6.32 -22.09
CA LEU A 183 5.01 6.05 -22.59
C LEU A 183 4.02 6.94 -21.84
N ARG A 184 3.18 7.66 -22.58
CA ARG A 184 2.06 8.41 -22.02
C ARG A 184 0.75 7.85 -22.54
N VAL A 185 -0.14 7.49 -21.63
CA VAL A 185 -1.48 6.98 -21.93
C VAL A 185 -2.48 7.85 -21.19
N PRO A 186 -3.42 8.52 -21.88
CA PRO A 186 -4.32 9.47 -21.25
C PRO A 186 -5.34 8.79 -20.32
N ASP A 187 -5.83 7.62 -20.72
CA ASP A 187 -7.03 7.03 -20.14
C ASP A 187 -6.69 5.98 -19.08
N GLU A 188 -6.18 4.82 -19.51
CA GLU A 188 -6.00 3.66 -18.64
C GLU A 188 -4.80 2.80 -19.04
N LEU A 189 -4.07 2.34 -18.04
CA LEU A 189 -3.03 1.32 -18.17
C LEU A 189 -3.32 0.20 -17.17
N VAL A 190 -3.41 -1.02 -17.68
CA VAL A 190 -3.49 -2.24 -16.87
C VAL A 190 -2.13 -2.89 -16.83
N TYR A 191 -1.61 -3.12 -15.63
CA TYR A 191 -0.41 -3.90 -15.39
C TYR A 191 -0.81 -5.26 -14.81
N HIS A 192 -0.46 -6.33 -15.50
CA HIS A 192 -0.61 -7.71 -15.04
C HIS A 192 0.67 -8.11 -14.33
N VAL A 193 0.56 -8.46 -13.04
CA VAL A 193 1.74 -8.68 -12.21
C VAL A 193 2.35 -10.06 -12.42
N GLU A 194 1.54 -11.06 -12.77
CA GLU A 194 1.98 -12.43 -13.02
C GLU A 194 3.08 -12.51 -14.08
N ASP A 195 2.86 -11.85 -15.23
CA ASP A 195 3.75 -11.86 -16.37
C ASP A 195 4.51 -10.55 -16.60
N GLY A 196 4.15 -9.50 -15.84
CA GLY A 196 4.72 -8.15 -15.98
C GLY A 196 4.27 -7.42 -17.24
N SER A 197 3.20 -7.88 -17.89
CA SER A 197 2.68 -7.24 -19.10
C SER A 197 1.93 -5.96 -18.77
N MET A 198 2.02 -4.98 -19.68
CA MET A 198 1.30 -3.71 -19.61
C MET A 198 0.41 -3.56 -20.84
N SER A 199 -0.87 -3.31 -20.62
CA SER A 199 -1.86 -3.06 -21.66
C SER A 199 -2.46 -1.67 -21.45
N GLY A 200 -2.28 -0.78 -22.43
CA GLY A 200 -2.91 0.55 -22.43
C GLY A 200 -4.17 0.57 -23.27
N LEU A 201 -5.20 1.27 -22.80
CA LEU A 201 -6.37 1.63 -23.61
C LEU A 201 -6.30 3.12 -23.95
N GLY A 202 -6.54 3.45 -25.22
CA GLY A 202 -6.56 4.84 -25.72
C GLY A 202 -5.37 5.23 -26.59
N ALA A 203 -5.35 6.49 -27.01
CA ALA A 203 -4.29 7.04 -27.85
C ALA A 203 -3.02 7.31 -27.02
N GLY A 204 -2.05 6.39 -27.08
CA GLY A 204 -0.78 6.54 -26.38
C GLY A 204 0.30 7.23 -27.21
N ILE A 205 1.21 7.95 -26.54
CA ILE A 205 2.44 8.48 -27.16
C ILE A 205 3.63 7.74 -26.56
N LEU A 206 4.38 7.03 -27.41
CA LEU A 206 5.65 6.41 -27.05
C LEU A 206 6.80 7.27 -27.57
N GLN A 207 7.68 7.69 -26.65
CA GLN A 207 8.88 8.47 -26.96
C GLN A 207 10.12 7.69 -26.53
N PHE A 208 11.04 7.46 -27.46
CA PHE A 208 12.36 6.90 -27.15
C PHE A 208 13.30 8.03 -26.74
N ARG A 209 14.01 7.84 -25.63
CA ARG A 209 15.14 8.69 -25.26
C ARG A 209 16.35 8.16 -26.02
N ALA A 210 16.86 8.94 -26.97
CA ALA A 210 18.10 8.61 -27.64
C ALA A 210 19.23 8.54 -26.60
N GLY A 211 19.90 7.39 -26.51
CA GLY A 211 21.11 7.24 -25.70
C GLY A 211 22.12 8.28 -26.16
N GLY A 212 22.58 9.12 -25.24
CA GLY A 212 23.79 9.91 -25.48
C GLY A 212 24.90 8.94 -25.79
N ARG A 213 25.39 8.94 -27.04
CA ARG A 213 26.66 8.32 -27.40
C ARG A 213 27.70 9.00 -26.50
N THR A 214 28.23 8.30 -25.50
CA THR A 214 29.45 8.75 -24.84
C THR A 214 30.55 8.75 -25.89
N ALA A 215 31.28 9.86 -25.98
CA ALA A 215 32.31 10.09 -27.00
C ALA A 215 33.57 9.22 -26.82
N GLU A 216 33.46 8.02 -26.23
CA GLU A 216 34.57 7.11 -25.98
C GLU A 216 34.69 5.99 -27.03
N ASP A 217 33.72 5.85 -27.95
CA ASP A 217 33.78 4.83 -29.02
C ASP A 217 34.44 5.32 -30.33
N GLU A 218 35.03 6.52 -30.36
CA GLU A 218 35.69 7.05 -31.57
C GLU A 218 37.24 6.90 -31.60
N GLU A 219 37.87 6.34 -30.56
CA GLU A 219 39.35 6.23 -30.51
C GLU A 219 39.95 4.85 -30.86
N GLU A 220 39.15 3.85 -31.27
CA GLU A 220 39.67 2.54 -31.75
C GLU A 220 39.60 2.35 -33.28
N GLY A 221 39.56 3.47 -34.03
CA GLY A 221 39.42 3.46 -35.49
C GLY A 221 40.64 3.92 -36.29
N ASN A 222 41.84 3.99 -35.72
CA ASN A 222 43.03 4.42 -36.47
C ASN A 222 44.33 3.73 -36.07
N GLU A 223 44.40 2.40 -36.22
CA GLU A 223 45.66 1.72 -36.53
C GLU A 223 45.38 0.50 -37.45
N ALA A 224 45.55 0.71 -38.76
CA ALA A 224 45.88 -0.33 -39.74
C ALA A 224 46.45 0.30 -41.02
#